data_AF-A0A8H3QWU0-F1
#
_entry.id   AF-A0A8H3QWU0-F1
#
_cell.length_a   1.000
_cell.length_b   1.000
_cell.length_c   1.000
_cell.angle_alpha   90.00
_cell.angle_beta   90.00
_cell.angle_gamma   90.00
#
_symmetry.space_group_name_H-M   'P 1'
#
loop_
_entity.id
_entity.type
_entity.pdbx_description
1 polymer ?
#
loop_
_entity_poly.entity_id
_entity_poly.type
_entity_poly.pdbx_seq_one_letter_code
_entity_poly.pdbx_strand_id
1 'polypeptide(L)'
;MELLELVKYDETIHPEVWLNKVKLYCYKNQITKDENIIKFCKSMIHPSIDVSKANTFEEILNILKTDFLFTSFKQFAKGKLYIDVTKKITKTFLSSFLEERRLIGSGSCVTLKHVATGKYLTARHVRYKTGSKRSIVYASETLSNPNSLWTAYHEDDPAISGKSKFLLINKGIDEGITISKSYKSPSSGKYEVCCSKLDCMFLINKVSTNDIDDCIKTKEIVNIRDAEQNFILRSHDVPFTINNETYQEVVGHEERIGGNDKWCIELFEIIQVIY
;
A
#
# COMPACT_ATOMS: atom_id res chain seq x y z
N MET A 1 -42.85 17.65 13.90
CA MET A 1 -42.42 18.63 14.92
C MET A 1 -41.90 17.82 16.09
N GLU A 2 -40.58 17.67 16.23
CA GLU A 2 -40.00 16.91 17.34
C GLU A 2 -40.37 17.57 18.67
N LEU A 3 -40.89 16.76 19.60
CA LEU A 3 -41.08 17.14 21.00
C LEU A 3 -39.70 17.43 21.57
N LEU A 4 -39.46 18.68 21.98
CA LEU A 4 -38.21 19.05 22.64
C LEU A 4 -38.26 18.46 24.05
N GLU A 5 -37.63 17.30 24.26
CA GLU A 5 -37.60 16.65 25.56
C GLU A 5 -36.91 17.53 26.60
N LEU A 6 -37.53 17.65 27.77
CA LEU A 6 -36.99 18.35 28.93
C LEU A 6 -35.84 17.52 29.53
N VAL A 7 -34.64 18.08 29.56
CA VAL A 7 -33.44 17.37 30.03
C VAL A 7 -32.96 17.93 31.36
N LYS A 8 -32.89 17.07 32.39
CA LYS A 8 -32.21 17.39 33.67
C LYS A 8 -30.71 17.52 33.43
N TYR A 9 -30.04 18.36 34.21
CA TYR A 9 -28.59 18.43 34.16
C TYR A 9 -28.01 17.15 34.76
N ASP A 10 -27.14 16.47 34.01
CA ASP A 10 -26.56 15.17 34.34
C ASP A 10 -25.03 15.16 34.16
N GLU A 11 -24.41 16.34 34.17
CA GLU A 11 -22.95 16.54 34.08
C GLU A 11 -22.29 16.04 32.77
N THR A 12 -23.03 15.38 31.87
CA THR A 12 -22.51 14.88 30.58
C THR A 12 -22.72 15.88 29.43
N ILE A 13 -23.67 16.80 29.59
CA ILE A 13 -23.98 17.86 28.63
C ILE A 13 -23.25 19.14 29.03
N HIS A 14 -22.66 19.85 28.05
CA HIS A 14 -22.04 21.15 28.32
C HIS A 14 -23.06 22.14 28.94
N PRO A 15 -22.75 22.82 30.06
CA PRO A 15 -23.70 23.66 30.80
C PRO A 15 -24.44 24.70 29.95
N GLU A 16 -23.76 25.32 28.97
CA GLU A 16 -24.39 26.29 28.06
C GLU A 16 -25.38 25.63 27.09
N VAL A 17 -25.07 24.44 26.60
CA VAL A 17 -25.96 23.67 25.70
C VAL A 17 -27.18 23.23 26.48
N TRP A 18 -27.00 22.77 27.72
CA TRP A 18 -28.09 22.43 28.62
C TRP A 18 -28.97 23.65 28.92
N LEU A 19 -28.38 24.79 29.32
CA LEU A 19 -29.14 26.01 29.62
C LEU A 19 -29.94 26.51 28.41
N ASN A 20 -29.38 26.46 27.21
CA ASN A 20 -30.08 26.83 25.99
C ASN A 20 -31.30 25.94 25.70
N LYS A 21 -31.18 24.61 25.95
CA LYS A 21 -32.32 23.69 25.86
C LYS A 21 -33.41 24.03 26.88
N VAL A 22 -33.02 24.33 28.12
CA VAL A 22 -33.96 24.72 29.19
C VAL A 22 -34.66 26.04 28.85
N LYS A 23 -33.92 27.06 28.40
CA LYS A 23 -34.48 28.34 27.95
C LYS A 23 -35.48 28.15 26.81
N LEU A 24 -35.12 27.36 25.80
CA LEU A 24 -36.01 27.06 24.68
C LEU A 24 -37.30 26.36 25.13
N TYR A 25 -37.20 25.42 26.08
CA TYR A 25 -38.36 24.78 26.70
C TYR A 25 -39.24 25.80 27.45
N CYS A 26 -38.64 26.65 28.28
CA CYS A 26 -39.36 27.70 29.02
C CYS A 26 -40.11 28.65 28.08
N TYR A 27 -39.45 29.14 27.03
CA TYR A 27 -40.07 30.05 26.06
C TYR A 27 -41.26 29.40 25.33
N LYS A 28 -41.14 28.12 24.94
CA LYS A 28 -42.26 27.38 24.33
C LYS A 28 -43.46 27.23 25.26
N ASN A 29 -43.22 27.17 26.57
CA ASN A 29 -44.24 27.06 27.61
C ASN A 29 -44.63 28.43 28.20
N GLN A 30 -44.31 29.53 27.51
CA GLN A 30 -44.66 30.90 27.92
C GLN A 30 -44.05 31.34 29.27
N ILE A 31 -42.99 30.67 29.72
CA ILE A 31 -42.18 31.10 30.88
C ILE A 31 -41.12 32.07 30.35
N THR A 32 -41.41 33.37 30.43
CA THR A 32 -40.60 34.42 29.80
C THR A 32 -39.84 35.31 30.78
N LYS A 33 -40.18 35.28 32.08
CA LYS A 33 -39.46 36.04 33.12
C LYS A 33 -38.19 35.30 33.55
N ASP A 34 -37.05 35.97 33.51
CA ASP A 34 -35.74 35.39 33.88
C ASP A 34 -35.74 34.79 35.30
N GLU A 35 -36.37 35.45 36.28
CA GLU A 35 -36.50 34.92 37.65
C GLU A 35 -37.17 33.54 37.69
N ASN A 36 -38.24 33.35 36.90
CA ASN A 36 -38.96 32.09 36.80
C ASN A 36 -38.11 31.02 36.11
N ILE A 37 -37.38 31.41 35.06
CA ILE A 37 -36.48 30.49 34.32
C ILE A 37 -35.31 30.08 35.22
N ILE A 38 -34.74 30.98 36.01
CA ILE A 38 -33.65 30.69 36.96
C ILE A 38 -34.14 29.71 38.04
N LYS A 39 -35.32 29.97 38.63
CA LYS A 39 -35.92 29.06 39.62
C LYS A 39 -36.18 27.67 39.02
N PHE A 40 -36.63 27.63 37.77
CA PHE A 40 -36.80 26.40 37.02
C PHE A 40 -35.47 25.68 36.77
N CYS A 41 -34.41 26.38 36.32
CA CYS A 41 -33.07 25.83 36.14
C CYS A 41 -32.55 25.16 37.42
N LYS A 42 -32.68 25.82 38.58
CA LYS A 42 -32.28 25.24 39.87
C LYS A 42 -33.01 23.94 40.19
N SER A 43 -34.30 23.83 39.86
CA SER A 43 -35.09 22.59 40.06
C SER A 43 -34.68 21.43 39.14
N MET A 44 -33.95 21.73 38.06
CA MET A 44 -33.51 20.77 37.05
C MET A 44 -32.08 20.26 37.29
N ILE A 45 -31.42 20.75 38.34
CA ILE A 45 -30.06 20.38 38.75
C ILE A 45 -30.15 19.48 39.99
N HIS A 46 -29.34 18.41 40.04
CA HIS A 46 -29.33 17.52 41.19
C HIS A 46 -28.85 18.26 42.46
N PRO A 47 -29.45 18.03 43.65
CA PRO A 47 -29.09 18.75 44.88
C PRO A 47 -27.64 18.62 45.35
N SER A 48 -26.87 17.68 44.79
CA SER A 48 -25.43 17.55 45.07
C SER A 48 -24.61 18.73 44.54
N ILE A 49 -25.13 19.50 43.59
CA ILE A 49 -24.49 20.72 43.07
C ILE A 49 -25.19 21.93 43.69
N ASP A 50 -24.48 22.65 44.58
CA ASP A 50 -25.06 23.81 45.26
C ASP A 50 -25.15 25.03 44.34
N VAL A 51 -26.33 25.19 43.72
CA VAL A 51 -26.72 26.39 42.95
C VAL A 51 -27.63 27.33 43.72
N SER A 52 -27.81 27.11 45.03
CA SER A 52 -28.79 27.85 45.84
C SER A 52 -28.52 29.36 45.83
N LYS A 53 -27.24 29.74 45.92
CA LYS A 53 -26.76 31.13 45.98
C LYS A 53 -26.73 31.86 44.64
N ALA A 54 -26.90 31.15 43.52
CA ALA A 54 -26.83 31.76 42.19
C ALA A 54 -28.11 32.55 41.85
N ASN A 55 -27.99 33.82 41.48
CA ASN A 55 -29.09 34.71 41.12
C ASN A 55 -29.09 35.08 39.64
N THR A 56 -28.06 34.71 38.90
CA THR A 56 -27.94 34.95 37.46
C THR A 56 -27.67 33.64 36.71
N PHE A 57 -27.97 33.63 35.41
CA PHE A 57 -27.62 32.50 34.54
C PHE A 57 -26.12 32.25 34.49
N GLU A 58 -25.32 33.31 34.54
CA GLU A 58 -23.86 33.23 34.52
C GLU A 58 -23.31 32.57 35.78
N GLU A 59 -23.85 32.89 36.96
CA GLU A 59 -23.48 32.24 38.22
C GLU A 59 -23.82 30.75 38.20
N ILE A 60 -24.99 30.37 37.67
CA ILE A 60 -25.35 28.95 37.49
C ILE A 60 -24.35 28.27 36.56
N LEU A 61 -24.04 28.86 35.40
CA LEU A 61 -23.10 28.29 34.44
C LEU A 61 -21.70 28.13 35.03
N ASN A 62 -21.22 29.11 35.81
CA ASN A 62 -19.92 29.04 36.44
C ASN A 62 -19.86 27.89 37.45
N ILE A 63 -20.88 27.75 38.31
CA ILE A 63 -20.96 26.62 39.26
C ILE A 63 -20.94 25.29 38.51
N LEU A 64 -21.79 25.12 37.49
CA LEU A 64 -21.86 23.89 36.70
C LEU A 64 -20.55 23.59 35.94
N LYS A 65 -19.85 24.62 35.44
CA LYS A 65 -18.56 24.48 34.74
C LYS A 65 -17.41 24.12 35.68
N THR A 66 -17.47 24.54 36.93
CA THR A 66 -16.45 24.25 37.96
C THR A 66 -16.77 23.00 38.78
N ASP A 67 -17.97 22.43 38.64
CA ASP A 67 -18.35 21.20 39.32
C ASP A 67 -17.36 20.07 39.01
N PHE A 68 -17.06 19.28 40.04
CA PHE A 68 -16.05 18.23 39.96
C PHE A 68 -16.43 17.14 38.94
N LEU A 69 -17.70 16.72 38.91
CA LEU A 69 -18.15 15.66 38.01
C LEU A 69 -18.13 16.14 36.56
N PHE A 70 -18.60 17.36 36.28
CA PHE A 70 -18.51 17.94 34.93
C PHE A 70 -17.05 18.09 34.48
N THR A 71 -16.16 18.56 35.37
CA THR A 71 -14.73 18.70 35.08
C THR A 71 -14.08 17.35 34.77
N SER A 72 -14.36 16.31 35.57
CA SER A 72 -13.87 14.96 35.34
C SER A 72 -14.42 14.34 34.05
N PHE A 73 -15.72 14.51 33.77
CA PHE A 73 -16.33 14.04 32.52
C PHE A 73 -15.69 14.73 31.31
N LYS A 74 -15.50 16.06 31.36
CA LYS A 74 -14.81 16.82 30.33
C LYS A 74 -13.38 16.30 30.08
N GLN A 75 -12.64 15.99 31.14
CA GLN A 75 -11.30 15.43 31.01
C GLN A 75 -11.30 14.01 30.43
N PHE A 76 -12.24 13.17 30.87
CA PHE A 76 -12.45 11.83 30.30
C PHE A 76 -12.80 11.89 28.81
N ALA A 77 -13.73 12.77 28.42
CA ALA A 77 -14.12 12.97 27.03
C ALA A 77 -12.93 13.43 26.17
N LYS A 78 -12.09 14.34 26.68
CA LYS A 78 -10.83 14.75 26.03
C LYS A 78 -9.85 13.58 25.88
N GLY A 79 -9.66 12.78 26.93
CA GLY A 79 -8.78 11.61 26.90
C GLY A 79 -9.25 10.57 25.88
N LYS A 80 -10.55 10.30 25.82
CA LYS A 80 -11.15 9.42 24.82
C LYS A 80 -10.91 9.93 23.39
N LEU A 81 -11.14 11.23 23.15
CA LEU A 81 -10.89 11.85 21.85
C LEU A 81 -9.41 11.72 21.44
N TYR A 82 -8.47 11.94 22.37
CA TYR A 82 -7.04 11.76 22.12
C TYR A 82 -6.70 10.31 21.75
N ILE A 83 -7.26 9.32 22.46
CA ILE A 83 -7.08 7.89 22.15
C ILE A 83 -7.64 7.54 20.76
N ASP A 84 -8.80 8.08 20.39
CA ASP A 84 -9.40 7.80 19.09
C ASP A 84 -8.60 8.44 17.94
N VAL A 85 -8.10 9.67 18.14
CA VAL A 85 -7.21 10.36 17.19
C VAL A 85 -5.90 9.60 17.03
N THR A 86 -5.26 9.20 18.13
CA THR A 86 -4.00 8.46 18.08
C THR A 86 -4.16 7.10 17.39
N LYS A 87 -5.20 6.32 17.69
CA LYS A 87 -5.51 5.07 16.97
C LYS A 87 -5.67 5.31 15.47
N LYS A 88 -6.37 6.38 15.06
CA LYS A 88 -6.54 6.73 13.65
C LYS A 88 -5.19 7.05 13.00
N ILE A 89 -4.36 7.87 13.64
CA ILE A 89 -3.03 8.23 13.13
C ILE A 89 -2.14 6.98 13.01
N THR A 90 -2.09 6.13 14.04
CA THR A 90 -1.31 4.89 14.01
C THR A 90 -1.76 3.99 12.87
N LYS A 91 -3.08 3.83 12.66
CA LYS A 91 -3.60 3.05 11.53
C LYS A 91 -3.17 3.63 10.19
N THR A 92 -3.30 4.95 10.01
CA THR A 92 -2.88 5.63 8.77
C THR A 92 -1.39 5.47 8.52
N PHE A 93 -0.56 5.67 9.54
CA PHE A 93 0.90 5.51 9.44
C PHE A 93 1.30 4.07 9.09
N LEU A 94 0.72 3.07 9.76
CA LEU A 94 0.99 1.67 9.44
C LEU A 94 0.57 1.33 8.01
N SER A 95 -0.57 1.85 7.54
CA SER A 95 -0.99 1.62 6.15
C SER A 95 -0.05 2.29 5.13
N SER A 96 0.40 3.52 5.37
CA SER A 96 1.33 4.19 4.45
C SER A 96 2.69 3.50 4.43
N PHE A 97 3.20 3.11 5.61
CA PHE A 97 4.45 2.37 5.73
C PHE A 97 4.41 1.01 5.02
N LEU A 98 3.30 0.28 5.13
CA LEU A 98 3.12 -0.99 4.42
C LEU A 98 3.02 -0.80 2.91
N GLU A 99 2.42 0.28 2.43
CA GLU A 99 2.38 0.60 1.00
C GLU A 99 3.78 0.94 0.45
N GLU A 100 4.60 1.66 1.20
CA GLU A 100 6.00 1.95 0.82
C GLU A 100 6.84 0.67 0.73
N ARG A 101 6.67 -0.28 1.65
CA ARG A 101 7.38 -1.58 1.60
C ARG A 101 7.04 -2.43 0.37
N ARG A 102 5.94 -2.14 -0.30
CA ARG A 102 5.56 -2.85 -1.52
C ARG A 102 6.27 -2.31 -2.75
N LEU A 103 6.87 -1.12 -2.68
CA LEU A 103 7.56 -0.50 -3.80
C LEU A 103 8.83 -1.29 -4.16
N ILE A 104 9.06 -1.47 -5.45
CA ILE A 104 10.29 -2.08 -5.96
C ILE A 104 11.29 -0.94 -6.24
N GLY A 105 12.25 -0.78 -5.35
CA GLY A 105 13.32 0.22 -5.49
C GLY A 105 14.60 -0.32 -6.14
N SER A 106 15.53 0.58 -6.46
CA SER A 106 16.87 0.20 -6.95
C SER A 106 17.56 -0.74 -5.96
N GLY A 107 18.19 -1.79 -6.47
CA GLY A 107 18.84 -2.83 -5.67
C GLY A 107 17.90 -3.85 -5.05
N SER A 108 16.58 -3.76 -5.28
CA SER A 108 15.61 -4.74 -4.78
C SER A 108 15.89 -6.12 -5.36
N CYS A 109 15.82 -7.13 -4.50
CA CYS A 109 15.84 -8.52 -4.93
C CYS A 109 14.41 -8.95 -5.29
N VAL A 110 14.22 -9.40 -6.52
CA VAL A 110 12.91 -9.77 -7.06
C VAL A 110 12.95 -11.14 -7.71
N THR A 111 11.76 -11.72 -7.85
CA THR A 111 11.49 -12.84 -8.75
C THR A 111 10.54 -12.38 -9.84
N LEU A 112 10.62 -13.01 -11.01
CA LEU A 112 9.72 -12.75 -12.13
C LEU A 112 8.98 -14.03 -12.46
N LYS A 113 7.71 -14.09 -12.08
CA LYS A 113 6.84 -15.25 -12.30
C LYS A 113 6.03 -15.07 -13.57
N HIS A 114 6.22 -15.93 -14.54
CA HIS A 114 5.44 -15.93 -15.77
C HIS A 114 3.97 -16.20 -15.44
N VAL A 115 3.07 -15.30 -15.84
CA VAL A 115 1.66 -15.36 -15.42
C VAL A 115 0.96 -16.58 -16.03
N ALA A 116 1.23 -16.91 -17.30
CA ALA A 116 0.50 -17.99 -17.97
C ALA A 116 0.89 -19.38 -17.47
N THR A 117 2.15 -19.60 -17.09
CA THR A 117 2.64 -20.93 -16.68
C THR A 117 2.95 -21.05 -15.18
N GLY A 118 2.97 -19.94 -14.44
CA GLY A 118 3.37 -19.92 -13.03
C GLY A 118 4.86 -20.16 -12.78
N LYS A 119 5.68 -20.29 -13.83
CA LYS A 119 7.11 -20.58 -13.75
C LYS A 119 7.95 -19.33 -13.54
N TYR A 120 9.10 -19.46 -12.90
CA TYR A 120 9.99 -18.36 -12.55
C TYR A 120 11.11 -18.18 -13.59
N LEU A 121 11.36 -16.93 -13.99
CA LEU A 121 12.51 -16.57 -14.81
C LEU A 121 13.80 -16.93 -14.08
N THR A 122 14.60 -17.79 -14.68
CA THR A 122 15.75 -18.43 -14.05
C THR A 122 16.93 -18.44 -15.00
N ALA A 123 18.13 -18.21 -14.48
CA ALA A 123 19.37 -18.34 -15.24
C ALA A 123 20.28 -19.41 -14.63
N ARG A 124 21.16 -19.99 -15.45
CA ARG A 124 22.14 -20.98 -14.98
C ARG A 124 23.41 -20.89 -15.83
N HIS A 125 24.56 -21.20 -15.25
CA HIS A 125 25.84 -21.35 -15.96
C HIS A 125 25.90 -22.62 -16.83
N VAL A 126 24.82 -22.92 -17.54
CA VAL A 126 24.76 -23.89 -18.64
C VAL A 126 24.75 -23.06 -19.93
N ARG A 127 25.60 -23.40 -20.90
CA ARG A 127 25.72 -22.64 -22.15
C ARG A 127 24.81 -23.19 -23.24
N TYR A 128 24.21 -22.33 -24.04
CA TYR A 128 23.56 -22.75 -25.29
C TYR A 128 24.55 -23.53 -26.17
N LYS A 129 24.08 -24.62 -26.79
CA LYS A 129 24.89 -25.40 -27.75
C LYS A 129 24.99 -24.71 -29.12
N THR A 130 23.93 -23.98 -29.48
CA THR A 130 23.80 -23.15 -30.68
C THR A 130 23.76 -21.67 -30.27
N GLY A 131 23.69 -20.76 -31.25
CA GLY A 131 23.52 -19.33 -30.96
C GLY A 131 24.71 -18.72 -30.22
N SER A 132 24.46 -17.95 -29.16
CA SER A 132 25.49 -17.13 -28.52
C SER A 132 26.52 -17.91 -27.70
N LYS A 133 26.22 -19.17 -27.35
CA LYS A 133 26.97 -19.98 -26.37
C LYS A 133 27.11 -19.33 -24.98
N ARG A 134 26.21 -18.41 -24.62
CA ARG A 134 26.13 -17.79 -23.29
C ARG A 134 25.25 -18.60 -22.33
N SER A 135 25.27 -18.19 -21.05
CA SER A 135 24.44 -18.75 -19.98
C SER A 135 22.97 -18.73 -20.38
N ILE A 136 22.29 -19.86 -20.22
CA ILE A 136 20.87 -20.00 -20.56
C ILE A 136 19.97 -19.23 -19.60
N VAL A 137 18.85 -18.76 -20.14
CA VAL A 137 17.72 -18.22 -19.38
C VAL A 137 16.48 -19.01 -19.76
N TYR A 138 15.72 -19.44 -18.76
CA TYR A 138 14.57 -20.33 -18.94
C TYR A 138 13.51 -20.08 -17.87
N ALA A 139 12.31 -20.63 -18.05
CA ALA A 139 11.26 -20.58 -17.05
C ALA A 139 11.24 -21.90 -16.23
N SER A 140 11.42 -21.80 -14.92
CA SER A 140 11.51 -22.94 -13.99
C SER A 140 10.22 -23.13 -13.19
N GLU A 141 9.76 -24.36 -13.02
CA GLU A 141 8.63 -24.70 -12.14
C GLU A 141 8.92 -24.34 -10.67
N THR A 142 10.15 -24.61 -10.23
CA THR A 142 10.58 -24.37 -8.85
C THR A 142 11.36 -23.07 -8.76
N LEU A 143 11.11 -22.29 -7.70
CA LEU A 143 11.92 -21.15 -7.32
C LEU A 143 13.31 -21.65 -6.84
N SER A 144 14.32 -21.53 -7.69
CA SER A 144 15.69 -21.98 -7.39
C SER A 144 16.51 -20.80 -6.87
N ASN A 145 16.65 -20.63 -5.56
CA ASN A 145 17.56 -19.63 -4.99
C ASN A 145 19.02 -20.10 -5.15
N PRO A 146 19.95 -19.30 -5.72
CA PRO A 146 19.82 -17.90 -6.20
C PRO A 146 19.48 -17.72 -7.68
N ASN A 147 19.44 -18.78 -8.48
CA ASN A 147 19.25 -18.77 -9.94
C ASN A 147 17.94 -18.11 -10.44
N SER A 148 16.88 -18.11 -9.64
CA SER A 148 15.59 -17.47 -9.97
C SER A 148 15.46 -16.06 -9.36
N LEU A 149 16.48 -15.59 -8.64
CA LEU A 149 16.52 -14.27 -8.02
C LEU A 149 17.25 -13.29 -8.91
N TRP A 150 16.68 -12.09 -9.05
CA TRP A 150 17.23 -11.01 -9.84
C TRP A 150 17.35 -9.76 -8.98
N THR A 151 18.41 -9.00 -9.16
CA THR A 151 18.55 -7.66 -8.58
C THR A 151 18.17 -6.65 -9.64
N ALA A 152 17.18 -5.82 -9.34
CA ALA A 152 16.72 -4.75 -10.22
C ALA A 152 17.43 -3.44 -9.88
N TYR A 153 18.21 -2.89 -10.80
CA TYR A 153 18.92 -1.61 -10.62
C TYR A 153 18.42 -0.57 -11.62
N HIS A 154 18.20 0.65 -11.18
CA HIS A 154 17.90 1.79 -12.05
C HIS A 154 18.62 3.06 -11.58
N GLU A 155 18.77 4.03 -12.48
CA GLU A 155 19.54 5.26 -12.23
C GLU A 155 18.69 6.39 -11.60
N ASP A 156 17.36 6.38 -11.81
CA ASP A 156 16.46 7.49 -11.46
C ASP A 156 15.52 7.16 -10.28
N ASP A 157 15.61 7.96 -9.19
CA ASP A 157 14.68 8.08 -8.04
C ASP A 157 14.36 6.76 -7.27
N PRO A 158 13.89 6.74 -6.00
CA PRO A 158 14.05 5.56 -5.16
C PRO A 158 13.22 4.33 -5.59
N ALA A 159 12.16 4.51 -6.38
CA ALA A 159 11.28 3.43 -6.87
C ALA A 159 11.29 3.32 -8.40
N ILE A 160 11.21 2.10 -8.93
CA ILE A 160 11.08 1.84 -10.37
C ILE A 160 9.69 2.28 -10.81
N SER A 161 9.57 3.16 -11.80
CA SER A 161 8.29 3.56 -12.40
C SER A 161 8.01 2.80 -13.71
N GLY A 162 6.77 2.84 -14.19
CA GLY A 162 6.27 2.16 -15.39
C GLY A 162 6.90 2.60 -16.72
N LYS A 163 7.98 3.39 -16.67
CA LYS A 163 8.82 3.77 -17.80
C LYS A 163 10.31 3.85 -17.44
N SER A 164 10.68 3.49 -16.22
CA SER A 164 12.07 3.49 -15.78
C SER A 164 12.88 2.48 -16.60
N LYS A 165 14.09 2.90 -16.97
CA LYS A 165 15.11 2.00 -17.47
C LYS A 165 15.74 1.29 -16.28
N PHE A 166 15.85 -0.03 -16.36
CA PHE A 166 16.45 -0.82 -15.29
C PHE A 166 17.27 -1.99 -15.85
N LEU A 167 18.27 -2.40 -15.08
CA LEU A 167 19.07 -3.60 -15.27
C LEU A 167 18.50 -4.72 -14.41
N LEU A 168 18.51 -5.94 -14.92
CA LEU A 168 18.20 -7.14 -14.16
C LEU A 168 19.43 -8.04 -14.13
N ILE A 169 20.05 -8.11 -12.96
CA ILE A 169 21.24 -8.94 -12.72
C ILE A 169 20.84 -10.22 -12.00
N ASN A 170 21.15 -11.37 -12.57
CA ASN A 170 20.84 -12.64 -11.92
C ASN A 170 21.76 -12.88 -10.73
N LYS A 171 21.21 -13.22 -9.56
CA LYS A 171 22.03 -13.44 -8.35
C LYS A 171 22.86 -14.72 -8.36
N GLY A 172 22.46 -15.73 -9.12
CA GLY A 172 23.16 -17.02 -9.15
C GLY A 172 24.40 -17.02 -10.04
N ILE A 173 24.42 -16.17 -11.07
CA ILE A 173 25.51 -16.13 -12.06
C ILE A 173 26.17 -14.76 -12.20
N ASP A 174 25.66 -13.74 -11.51
CA ASP A 174 26.21 -12.37 -11.51
C ASP A 174 26.34 -11.75 -12.92
N GLU A 175 25.33 -11.97 -13.75
CA GLU A 175 25.26 -11.50 -15.12
C GLU A 175 23.89 -10.88 -15.41
N GLY A 176 23.87 -9.83 -16.24
CA GLY A 176 22.66 -9.17 -16.69
C GLY A 176 21.90 -9.99 -17.72
N ILE A 177 20.57 -9.94 -17.71
CA ILE A 177 19.77 -10.52 -18.79
C ILE A 177 19.96 -9.72 -20.09
N THR A 178 19.98 -10.40 -21.23
CA THR A 178 20.18 -9.81 -22.55
C THR A 178 19.28 -10.51 -23.57
N ILE A 179 18.62 -9.74 -24.43
CA ILE A 179 17.94 -10.26 -25.61
C ILE A 179 18.85 -10.06 -26.84
N SER A 180 19.27 -11.15 -27.48
CA SER A 180 20.19 -11.09 -28.60
C SER A 180 19.52 -10.61 -29.89
N LYS A 181 20.10 -9.58 -30.53
CA LYS A 181 19.70 -9.11 -31.87
C LYS A 181 20.12 -10.10 -32.98
N SER A 182 21.19 -10.87 -32.74
CA SER A 182 21.87 -11.67 -33.77
C SER A 182 21.60 -13.17 -33.67
N TYR A 183 21.33 -13.67 -32.46
CA TYR A 183 21.16 -15.11 -32.23
C TYR A 183 19.71 -15.48 -32.05
N LYS A 184 19.34 -16.64 -32.61
CA LYS A 184 18.00 -17.19 -32.54
C LYS A 184 17.88 -18.23 -31.43
N SER A 185 16.73 -18.25 -30.78
CA SER A 185 16.42 -19.18 -29.71
C SER A 185 16.38 -20.62 -30.23
N PRO A 186 16.72 -21.63 -29.40
CA PRO A 186 16.96 -22.98 -29.89
C PRO A 186 15.75 -23.67 -30.52
N SER A 187 14.53 -23.38 -30.07
CA SER A 187 13.35 -24.15 -30.46
C SER A 187 12.38 -23.34 -31.32
N SER A 188 12.04 -22.12 -30.92
CA SER A 188 11.07 -21.30 -31.67
C SER A 188 11.69 -20.42 -32.75
N GLY A 189 13.02 -20.29 -32.78
CA GLY A 189 13.72 -19.42 -33.73
C GLY A 189 13.46 -17.93 -33.52
N LYS A 190 12.95 -17.53 -32.35
CA LYS A 190 12.79 -16.12 -31.95
C LYS A 190 14.12 -15.55 -31.45
N TYR A 191 14.16 -14.37 -30.85
CA TYR A 191 15.43 -13.82 -30.36
C TYR A 191 15.88 -14.55 -29.09
N GLU A 192 17.14 -14.98 -29.06
CA GLU A 192 17.70 -15.71 -27.93
C GLU A 192 17.81 -14.81 -26.70
N VAL A 193 17.33 -15.30 -25.54
CA VAL A 193 17.54 -14.64 -24.24
C VAL A 193 18.63 -15.38 -23.49
N CYS A 194 19.63 -14.63 -23.04
CA CYS A 194 20.80 -15.16 -22.34
C CYS A 194 21.20 -14.21 -21.21
N CYS A 195 22.16 -14.64 -20.39
CA CYS A 195 22.84 -13.74 -19.47
C CYS A 195 24.25 -13.40 -19.97
N SER A 196 24.67 -12.16 -19.74
CA SER A 196 26.00 -11.67 -20.08
C SER A 196 26.43 -10.50 -19.20
N LYS A 197 27.73 -10.18 -19.24
CA LYS A 197 28.28 -8.96 -18.63
C LYS A 197 27.97 -7.66 -19.39
N LEU A 198 27.06 -7.72 -20.37
CA LEU A 198 26.59 -6.53 -21.07
C LEU A 198 25.45 -5.92 -20.28
N ASP A 199 25.53 -4.61 -20.03
CA ASP A 199 24.49 -3.86 -19.35
C ASP A 199 23.38 -3.51 -20.34
N CYS A 200 22.44 -4.44 -20.52
CA CYS A 200 21.24 -4.20 -21.31
C CYS A 200 20.15 -3.61 -20.42
N MET A 201 19.72 -2.39 -20.76
CA MET A 201 18.62 -1.71 -20.08
C MET A 201 17.27 -2.21 -20.59
N PHE A 202 16.34 -2.42 -19.68
CA PHE A 202 14.96 -2.79 -19.96
C PHE A 202 13.99 -1.70 -19.51
N LEU A 203 12.82 -1.65 -20.12
CA LEU A 203 11.67 -0.88 -19.68
C LEU A 203 10.64 -1.84 -19.10
N ILE A 204 10.06 -1.46 -17.97
CA ILE A 204 8.97 -2.21 -17.31
C ILE A 204 7.69 -1.42 -17.46
N ASN A 205 6.64 -2.05 -17.98
CA ASN A 205 5.33 -1.41 -18.14
C ASN A 205 4.31 -2.15 -17.29
N LYS A 206 3.50 -1.43 -16.52
CA LYS A 206 2.33 -2.00 -15.85
C LYS A 206 1.29 -2.43 -16.87
N VAL A 207 0.70 -3.60 -16.69
CA VAL A 207 -0.41 -4.08 -17.53
C VAL A 207 -1.75 -3.47 -17.09
N SER A 208 -1.89 -3.09 -15.82
CA SER A 208 -3.11 -2.47 -15.28
C SER A 208 -3.21 -0.99 -15.71
N THR A 209 -4.36 -0.59 -16.26
CA THR A 209 -4.58 0.74 -16.86
C THR A 209 -5.16 1.79 -15.91
N ASN A 210 -5.49 1.42 -14.67
CA ASN A 210 -6.28 2.26 -13.76
C ASN A 210 -5.48 2.82 -12.57
N ASP A 211 -4.16 2.59 -12.51
CA ASP A 211 -3.35 3.08 -11.41
C ASP A 211 -2.86 4.50 -11.70
N ILE A 212 -3.11 5.42 -10.76
CA ILE A 212 -2.63 6.81 -10.84
C ILE A 212 -1.13 6.86 -10.50
N ASP A 213 -0.65 5.87 -9.73
CA ASP A 213 0.74 5.72 -9.34
C ASP A 213 1.53 4.94 -10.41
N ASP A 214 2.57 5.57 -10.96
CA ASP A 214 3.45 4.96 -11.95
C ASP A 214 4.47 4.00 -11.30
N CYS A 215 4.64 4.01 -9.97
CA CYS A 215 5.64 3.18 -9.28
C CYS A 215 5.27 1.70 -9.28
N ILE A 216 6.21 0.83 -9.64
CA ILE A 216 6.04 -0.62 -9.63
C ILE A 216 6.00 -1.15 -8.20
N LYS A 217 4.95 -1.93 -7.90
CA LYS A 217 4.76 -2.61 -6.62
C LYS A 217 4.93 -4.12 -6.76
N THR A 218 5.34 -4.78 -5.68
CA THR A 218 5.34 -6.24 -5.60
C THR A 218 3.95 -6.80 -5.88
N LYS A 219 3.90 -7.91 -6.61
CA LYS A 219 2.73 -8.60 -7.17
C LYS A 219 2.04 -7.88 -8.33
N GLU A 220 2.63 -6.81 -8.87
CA GLU A 220 2.13 -6.24 -10.11
C GLU A 220 2.43 -7.11 -11.33
N ILE A 221 1.50 -7.08 -12.28
CA ILE A 221 1.67 -7.72 -13.57
C ILE A 221 2.26 -6.71 -14.55
N VAL A 222 3.41 -7.05 -15.08
CA VAL A 222 4.22 -6.19 -15.94
C VAL A 222 4.58 -6.86 -17.26
N ASN A 223 4.94 -6.02 -18.24
CA ASN A 223 5.66 -6.42 -19.44
C ASN A 223 7.08 -5.89 -19.33
N ILE A 224 8.06 -6.67 -19.77
CA ILE A 224 9.47 -6.27 -19.79
C ILE A 224 9.91 -6.23 -21.24
N ARG A 225 10.52 -5.13 -21.65
CA ARG A 225 11.03 -4.95 -23.01
C ARG A 225 12.42 -4.34 -23.02
N ASP A 226 13.24 -4.74 -23.97
CA ASP A 226 14.54 -4.13 -24.22
C ASP A 226 14.36 -2.64 -24.55
N ALA A 227 15.13 -1.75 -23.91
CA ALA A 227 14.97 -0.31 -24.02
C ALA A 227 15.44 0.26 -25.36
N GLU A 228 16.32 -0.44 -26.09
CA GLU A 228 16.86 0.03 -27.36
C GLU A 228 16.10 -0.57 -28.56
N GLN A 229 15.93 -1.88 -28.56
CA GLN A 229 15.38 -2.67 -29.66
C GLN A 229 13.91 -2.94 -29.54
N ASN A 230 13.31 -2.62 -28.38
CA ASN A 230 11.90 -2.82 -28.13
C ASN A 230 11.43 -4.28 -28.14
N PHE A 231 12.36 -5.25 -28.12
CA PHE A 231 12.05 -6.68 -27.99
C PHE A 231 11.36 -6.98 -26.68
N ILE A 232 10.27 -7.73 -26.73
CA ILE A 232 9.45 -8.07 -25.56
C ILE A 232 9.87 -9.44 -25.02
N LEU A 233 10.04 -9.53 -23.70
CA LEU A 233 10.39 -10.76 -23.00
C LEU A 233 9.16 -11.68 -22.86
N ARG A 234 9.25 -12.88 -23.42
CA ARG A 234 8.18 -13.88 -23.44
C ARG A 234 8.65 -15.22 -22.89
N SER A 235 7.76 -15.93 -22.21
CA SER A 235 7.88 -17.38 -22.05
C SER A 235 6.67 -18.08 -22.64
N HIS A 236 6.80 -19.35 -23.00
CA HIS A 236 5.75 -20.14 -23.63
C HIS A 236 6.02 -21.63 -23.46
N ASP A 237 5.03 -22.47 -23.74
CA ASP A 237 5.11 -23.94 -23.57
C ASP A 237 5.91 -24.64 -24.68
N VAL A 238 7.04 -24.05 -25.08
CA VAL A 238 8.00 -24.69 -26.00
C VAL A 238 9.26 -25.01 -25.19
N PRO A 239 9.66 -26.28 -25.15
CA PRO A 239 10.88 -26.68 -24.46
C PRO A 239 12.12 -26.64 -25.37
N PHE A 240 13.30 -26.61 -24.77
CA PHE A 240 14.57 -26.95 -25.41
C PHE A 240 15.41 -27.84 -24.49
N THR A 241 16.34 -28.62 -25.05
CA THR A 241 17.13 -29.61 -24.29
C THR A 241 18.62 -29.31 -24.37
N ILE A 242 19.29 -29.30 -23.21
CA ILE A 242 20.76 -29.23 -23.10
C ILE A 242 21.20 -30.28 -22.08
N ASN A 243 22.20 -31.09 -22.44
CA ASN A 243 22.79 -32.11 -21.57
C ASN A 243 21.75 -33.04 -20.92
N ASN A 244 20.76 -33.49 -21.70
CA ASN A 244 19.63 -34.33 -21.27
C ASN A 244 18.67 -33.70 -20.24
N GLU A 245 18.85 -32.43 -19.89
CA GLU A 245 17.87 -31.65 -19.13
C GLU A 245 17.00 -30.83 -20.10
N THR A 246 15.70 -30.74 -19.79
CA THR A 246 14.71 -30.00 -20.60
C THR A 246 14.28 -28.74 -19.86
N TYR A 247 14.30 -27.62 -20.58
CA TYR A 247 14.00 -26.29 -20.05
C TYR A 247 12.89 -25.64 -20.85
N GLN A 248 12.06 -24.82 -20.20
CA GLN A 248 11.07 -24.02 -20.92
C GLN A 248 11.73 -22.77 -21.51
N GLU A 249 11.51 -22.55 -22.80
CA GLU A 249 12.10 -21.45 -23.54
C GLU A 249 11.62 -20.08 -23.02
N VAL A 250 12.58 -19.15 -22.95
CA VAL A 250 12.34 -17.71 -22.75
C VAL A 250 12.98 -17.00 -23.92
N VAL A 251 12.24 -16.12 -24.56
CA VAL A 251 12.60 -15.51 -25.85
C VAL A 251 12.31 -14.03 -25.87
N GLY A 252 13.02 -13.30 -26.73
CA GLY A 252 12.62 -11.98 -27.18
C GLY A 252 11.80 -12.07 -28.46
N HIS A 253 10.82 -11.18 -28.64
CA HIS A 253 10.07 -11.07 -29.90
C HIS A 253 9.61 -9.63 -30.18
N GLU A 254 9.16 -9.40 -31.42
CA GLU A 254 8.60 -8.12 -31.90
C GLU A 254 7.09 -8.20 -32.19
N GLU A 255 6.49 -9.38 -32.00
CA GLU A 255 5.05 -9.58 -32.16
C GLU A 255 4.22 -8.75 -31.15
N ARG A 256 2.92 -8.63 -31.42
CA ARG A 256 1.96 -8.00 -30.50
C ARG A 256 2.00 -8.63 -29.11
N ILE A 257 1.94 -7.78 -28.09
CA ILE A 257 1.85 -8.19 -26.68
C ILE A 257 0.60 -9.06 -26.45
N GLY A 258 0.81 -10.20 -25.82
CA GLY A 258 -0.21 -11.19 -25.46
C GLY A 258 -0.10 -11.68 -24.02
N GLY A 259 -0.82 -12.75 -23.69
CA GLY A 259 -0.85 -13.32 -22.33
C GLY A 259 0.51 -13.88 -21.87
N ASN A 260 1.32 -14.35 -22.80
CA ASN A 260 2.65 -14.95 -22.57
C ASN A 260 3.77 -13.92 -22.33
N ASP A 261 3.42 -12.63 -22.36
CA ASP A 261 4.35 -11.50 -22.18
C ASP A 261 4.15 -10.83 -20.81
N LYS A 262 3.41 -11.51 -19.93
CA LYS A 262 3.01 -11.03 -18.61
C LYS A 262 3.84 -11.72 -17.55
N TRP A 263 4.48 -10.90 -16.72
CA TRP A 263 5.29 -11.34 -15.59
C TRP A 263 4.76 -10.70 -14.31
N CYS A 264 4.58 -11.49 -13.26
CA CYS A 264 4.32 -11.01 -11.91
C CYS A 264 5.67 -10.76 -11.24
N ILE A 265 5.96 -9.51 -10.90
CA ILE A 265 7.19 -9.13 -10.22
C ILE A 265 6.99 -9.19 -8.71
N GLU A 266 7.80 -9.98 -8.00
CA GLU A 266 7.61 -10.26 -6.58
C GLU A 266 8.89 -9.93 -5.80
N LEU A 267 8.80 -9.06 -4.79
CA LEU A 267 9.90 -8.82 -3.86
C LEU A 267 10.26 -10.11 -3.13
N PHE A 268 11.55 -10.42 -3.11
CA PHE A 268 12.11 -11.51 -2.33
C PHE A 268 12.67 -10.96 -1.02
N GLU A 269 11.84 -10.96 0.02
CA GLU A 269 12.26 -10.58 1.36
C GLU A 269 12.80 -11.80 2.10
N ILE A 270 14.06 -11.74 2.55
CA ILE A 270 14.52 -12.61 3.64
C ILE A 270 13.94 -11.96 4.89
N ILE A 271 12.89 -12.57 5.47
CA ILE A 271 12.38 -12.13 6.78
C ILE A 271 13.53 -12.34 7.78
N GLN A 272 14.32 -11.31 8.02
CA GLN A 272 15.08 -11.21 9.24
C GLN A 272 14.05 -10.89 10.32
N VAL A 273 13.67 -11.92 11.08
CA VAL A 273 12.91 -11.73 12.31
C VAL A 273 13.80 -10.92 13.24
N ILE A 274 13.56 -9.62 13.30
CA ILE A 274 14.13 -8.76 14.33
C ILE A 274 13.29 -9.05 15.59
N TYR A 275 13.88 -9.80 16.52
CA TYR A 275 13.35 -10.03 17.87
C TYR A 275 13.50 -8.78 18.73
#